data_AF-A0A1C5XXE4-F1
#
_entry.id   AF-A0A1C5XXE4-F1
#
_cell.length_a   1.000
_cell.length_b   1.000
_cell.length_c   1.000
_cell.angle_alpha   90.00
_cell.angle_beta   90.00
_cell.angle_gamma   90.00
#
_symmetry.space_group_name_H-M   'P 1'
#
loop_
_entity.id
_entity.type
_entity.pdbx_description
1 polymer ?
#
loop_
_entity_poly.entity_id
_entity_poly.type
_entity_poly.pdbx_seq_one_letter_code
_entity_poly.pdbx_strand_id
1 'polypeptide(L)'
;MGNEQFYQKLAQDAEIKWKDIFSECRRKHSREELEYALLAGTTLNSATEANMLQKWRKPWVFYPLLKAGAALIVLVYGLLFVNLNMIGNVTSGFLLMMTAIPPFVMPVIIMIFIWELNIPRNLSIYELFGFFLAGGLLSFLGTSVMFDFVQSGPAKLAAFREEPAKLAAALLILYFFSKKKKVYGLTGLVIGAAVGAGFGSFESITYAQSAGGIQDIVGNQILRGIYALGGHTLMSAPYAAAVALEMKDSRLSWNCIWNKDFLVTFGSSVLLHYIWNSDLSDFGIRNPSGTLALCKNIIVIIFFWIELLYMARKCLRQAVLIGSGSRGKGGSAGSRKAAATGAGSRKVAAAGAGSIRIECTGGAIRGAVWQSEGADILMIGRDPDLGFHIPGKAGGVRRRHCCIRKTSQGWILRDMDSTYGTFINGSQKLMPNVDYTLHSGDMIYLAGKENAFRVSIK
;
A
#
# COMPACT_ATOMS: atom_id res chain seq x y z
N MET A 1 -12.20 8.78 -10.06
CA MET A 1 -12.65 9.14 -8.69
C MET A 1 -11.43 9.57 -7.90
N GLY A 2 -11.41 10.81 -7.42
CA GLY A 2 -10.29 11.33 -6.61
C GLY A 2 -10.24 10.69 -5.21
N ASN A 3 -9.15 10.93 -4.47
CA ASN A 3 -8.96 10.36 -3.13
C ASN A 3 -10.01 10.83 -2.11
N GLU A 4 -10.52 12.06 -2.23
CA GLU A 4 -11.56 12.57 -1.32
C GLU A 4 -12.86 11.78 -1.43
N GLN A 5 -13.37 11.59 -2.66
CA GLN A 5 -14.58 10.80 -2.90
C GLN A 5 -14.40 9.35 -2.43
N PHE A 6 -13.18 8.81 -2.56
CA PHE A 6 -12.82 7.49 -2.05
C PHE A 6 -12.90 7.44 -0.51
N TYR A 7 -12.33 8.41 0.19
CA TYR A 7 -12.39 8.47 1.65
C TYR A 7 -13.80 8.74 2.18
N GLN A 8 -14.58 9.59 1.51
CA GLN A 8 -15.97 9.85 1.88
C GLN A 8 -16.82 8.59 1.81
N LYS A 9 -16.67 7.81 0.73
CA LYS A 9 -17.32 6.50 0.62
C LYS A 9 -16.94 5.57 1.77
N LEU A 10 -15.64 5.46 2.10
CA LEU A 10 -15.17 4.63 3.22
C LEU A 10 -15.72 5.12 4.57
N ALA A 11 -15.78 6.43 4.80
CA ALA A 11 -16.30 7.01 6.03
C ALA A 11 -17.80 6.75 6.21
N GLN A 12 -18.57 6.79 5.11
CA GLN A 12 -20.01 6.53 5.08
C GLN A 12 -20.37 5.03 4.98
N ASP A 13 -19.39 4.14 5.08
CA ASP A 13 -19.58 2.69 4.88
C ASP A 13 -20.17 2.31 3.52
N ALA A 14 -19.96 3.16 2.51
CA ALA A 14 -20.41 2.90 1.16
C ALA A 14 -19.53 1.84 0.49
N GLU A 15 -20.13 1.09 -0.44
CA GLU A 15 -19.47 -0.04 -1.08
C GLU A 15 -18.28 0.41 -1.96
N ILE A 16 -17.05 0.03 -1.57
CA ILE A 16 -15.83 0.22 -2.36
C ILE A 16 -15.55 -1.03 -3.20
N LYS A 17 -15.40 -0.89 -4.52
CA LYS A 17 -15.09 -2.02 -5.42
C LYS A 17 -13.64 -1.95 -5.89
N TRP A 18 -13.09 -3.06 -6.40
CA TRP A 18 -11.73 -3.09 -6.96
C TRP A 18 -11.50 -2.00 -8.02
N LYS A 19 -12.51 -1.68 -8.84
CA LYS A 19 -12.44 -0.58 -9.82
C LYS A 19 -12.10 0.78 -9.19
N ASP A 20 -12.52 1.02 -7.95
CA ASP A 20 -12.26 2.28 -7.24
C ASP A 20 -10.81 2.39 -6.77
N ILE A 21 -10.20 1.25 -6.42
CA ILE A 21 -8.80 1.11 -5.98
C ILE A 21 -7.86 1.20 -7.19
N PHE A 22 -8.18 0.49 -8.28
CA PHE A 22 -7.36 0.46 -9.51
C PHE A 22 -7.51 1.69 -10.41
N SER A 23 -8.30 2.70 -10.01
CA SER A 23 -8.68 3.80 -10.91
C SER A 23 -7.51 4.66 -11.42
N GLU A 24 -6.34 4.59 -10.76
CA GLU A 24 -5.16 5.41 -11.07
C GLU A 24 -3.99 4.61 -11.67
N CYS A 25 -4.06 3.27 -11.71
CA CYS A 25 -2.89 2.43 -12.04
C CYS A 25 -2.41 2.56 -13.50
N ARG A 26 -3.31 2.95 -14.41
CA ARG A 26 -3.00 3.14 -15.85
C ARG A 26 -2.61 4.57 -16.22
N ARG A 27 -2.61 5.51 -15.28
CA ARG A 27 -2.20 6.89 -15.55
C ARG A 27 -0.68 6.97 -15.75
N LYS A 28 -0.23 8.01 -16.44
CA LYS A 28 1.21 8.32 -16.56
C LYS A 28 1.67 8.94 -15.24
N HIS A 29 2.70 8.36 -14.65
CA HIS A 29 3.36 8.83 -13.43
C HIS A 29 4.83 9.14 -13.74
N SER A 30 5.38 10.15 -13.09
CA SER A 30 6.79 10.56 -13.25
C SER A 30 7.72 9.68 -12.42
N ARG A 31 9.03 9.83 -12.67
CA ARG A 31 10.06 9.13 -11.89
C ARG A 31 10.08 9.60 -10.44
N GLU A 32 9.85 10.88 -10.20
CA GLU A 32 9.78 11.48 -8.86
C GLU A 32 8.57 10.94 -8.07
N GLU A 33 7.43 10.71 -8.72
CA GLU A 33 6.26 10.09 -8.09
C GLU A 33 6.57 8.63 -7.70
N LEU A 34 7.30 7.88 -8.53
CA LEU A 34 7.76 6.53 -8.21
C LEU A 34 8.69 6.55 -6.99
N GLU A 35 9.71 7.39 -7.01
CA GLU A 35 10.67 7.53 -5.92
C GLU A 35 9.96 7.94 -4.61
N TYR A 36 9.01 8.87 -4.67
CA TYR A 36 8.19 9.24 -3.52
C TYR A 36 7.35 8.08 -2.96
N ALA A 37 6.77 7.26 -3.84
CA ALA A 37 6.02 6.08 -3.43
C ALA A 37 6.94 5.10 -2.69
N LEU A 38 8.11 4.79 -3.26
CA LEU A 38 9.11 3.88 -2.70
C LEU A 38 9.71 4.36 -1.37
N LEU A 39 9.69 5.67 -1.09
CA LEU A 39 10.12 6.23 0.19
C LEU A 39 9.13 5.96 1.34
N ALA A 40 7.90 5.46 1.09
CA ALA A 40 6.91 5.19 2.13
C ALA A 40 7.52 4.39 3.29
N GLY A 41 7.25 4.78 4.54
CA GLY A 41 7.72 4.05 5.73
C GLY A 41 9.18 4.26 6.10
N THR A 42 9.95 5.00 5.29
CA THR A 42 11.31 5.44 5.63
C THR A 42 11.28 6.69 6.51
N THR A 43 12.42 7.05 7.10
CA THR A 43 12.57 8.30 7.86
C THR A 43 12.33 9.56 7.02
N LEU A 44 12.51 9.48 5.70
CA LEU A 44 12.28 10.59 4.76
C LEU A 44 10.81 10.75 4.37
N ASN A 45 9.97 9.73 4.60
CA ASN A 45 8.56 9.76 4.22
C ASN A 45 7.68 8.87 5.10
N SER A 46 7.78 9.08 6.42
CA SER A 46 6.85 8.53 7.40
C SER A 46 5.55 9.34 7.41
N ALA A 47 4.45 8.71 7.82
CA ALA A 47 3.18 9.39 8.02
C ALA A 47 2.75 9.34 9.48
N THR A 48 2.13 10.42 9.93
CA THR A 48 1.39 10.48 11.20
C THR A 48 -0.09 10.31 10.90
N GLU A 49 -0.90 10.02 11.93
CA GLU A 49 -2.35 9.90 11.74
C GLU A 49 -2.97 11.17 11.16
N ALA A 50 -2.45 12.36 11.52
CA ALA A 50 -2.96 13.63 11.00
C ALA A 50 -2.73 13.82 9.49
N ASN A 51 -1.65 13.25 8.93
CA ASN A 51 -1.24 13.48 7.54
C ASN A 51 -1.25 12.25 6.63
N MET A 52 -1.52 11.04 7.15
CA MET A 52 -1.49 9.82 6.35
C MET A 52 -2.47 9.83 5.17
N LEU A 53 -3.66 10.42 5.34
CA LEU A 53 -4.64 10.56 4.23
C LEU A 53 -4.22 11.56 3.16
N GLN A 54 -3.40 12.56 3.53
CA GLN A 54 -2.81 13.53 2.58
C GLN A 54 -1.66 12.88 1.80
N LYS A 55 -0.84 12.07 2.47
CA LYS A 55 0.35 11.44 1.89
C LYS A 55 0.03 10.22 1.04
N TRP A 56 -1.04 9.49 1.33
CA TRP A 56 -1.39 8.28 0.58
C TRP A 56 -1.85 8.58 -0.84
N ARG A 57 -1.52 7.65 -1.73
CA ARG A 57 -1.92 7.63 -3.14
C ARG A 57 -2.44 6.23 -3.47
N LYS A 58 -3.41 6.16 -4.38
CA LYS A 58 -3.96 4.88 -4.83
C LYS A 58 -2.88 4.01 -5.47
N PRO A 59 -2.98 2.67 -5.40
CA PRO A 59 -2.00 1.77 -5.98
C PRO A 59 -1.79 1.99 -7.48
N TRP A 60 -0.53 2.09 -7.88
CA TRP A 60 -0.14 2.21 -9.27
C TRP A 60 1.25 1.64 -9.57
N VAL A 61 2.18 1.56 -8.60
CA VAL A 61 3.56 1.06 -8.75
C VAL A 61 3.60 -0.40 -9.16
N PHE A 62 2.65 -1.21 -8.71
CA PHE A 62 2.52 -2.62 -9.13
C PHE A 62 2.32 -2.76 -10.66
N TYR A 63 1.75 -1.76 -11.35
CA TYR A 63 1.44 -1.84 -12.78
C TYR A 63 2.67 -1.75 -13.71
N PRO A 64 3.59 -0.78 -13.57
CA PRO A 64 4.86 -0.83 -14.28
C PRO A 64 5.72 -2.04 -13.87
N LEU A 65 5.67 -2.48 -12.60
CA LEU A 65 6.32 -3.72 -12.17
C LEU A 65 5.74 -4.95 -12.87
N LEU A 66 4.42 -5.01 -13.08
CA LEU A 66 3.78 -6.08 -13.84
C LEU A 66 4.29 -6.15 -15.28
N LYS A 67 4.41 -5.00 -15.95
CA LYS A 67 4.96 -4.94 -17.32
C LYS A 67 6.44 -5.35 -17.36
N ALA A 68 7.24 -4.86 -16.42
CA ALA A 68 8.65 -5.23 -16.31
C ALA A 68 8.84 -6.72 -16.01
N GLY A 69 8.01 -7.27 -15.11
CA GLY A 69 7.97 -8.69 -14.78
C GLY A 69 7.59 -9.55 -15.99
N ALA A 70 6.53 -9.18 -16.72
CA ALA A 70 6.14 -9.88 -17.95
C ALA A 70 7.27 -9.84 -19.00
N ALA A 71 7.92 -8.69 -19.19
CA ALA A 71 9.08 -8.56 -20.08
C ALA A 71 10.25 -9.45 -19.62
N LEU A 72 10.50 -9.54 -18.32
CA LEU A 72 11.54 -10.41 -17.76
C LEU A 72 11.24 -11.90 -17.99
N ILE A 73 9.98 -12.32 -17.87
CA ILE A 73 9.56 -13.70 -18.19
C ILE A 73 9.79 -14.01 -19.67
N VAL A 74 9.37 -13.10 -20.57
CA VAL A 74 9.61 -13.23 -22.01
C VAL A 74 11.11 -13.30 -22.31
N LEU A 75 11.92 -12.49 -21.64
CA LEU A 75 13.38 -12.52 -21.79
C LEU A 75 13.97 -13.87 -21.35
N VAL A 76 13.61 -14.36 -20.15
CA VAL A 76 14.13 -15.63 -19.63
C VAL A 76 13.78 -16.79 -20.56
N TYR A 77 12.52 -16.93 -20.97
CA TYR A 77 12.12 -18.04 -21.84
C TYR A 77 12.54 -17.85 -23.30
N GLY A 78 12.66 -16.60 -23.78
CA GLY A 78 13.23 -16.31 -25.09
C GLY A 78 14.70 -16.68 -25.18
N LEU A 79 15.48 -16.36 -24.15
CA LEU A 79 16.88 -16.78 -24.05
C LEU A 79 16.99 -18.30 -23.92
N LEU A 80 16.08 -18.96 -23.19
CA LEU A 80 16.03 -20.43 -23.13
C LEU A 80 15.82 -21.01 -24.53
N PHE A 81 14.85 -20.47 -25.28
CA PHE A 81 14.57 -20.91 -26.65
C PHE A 81 15.80 -20.80 -27.55
N VAL A 82 16.53 -19.67 -27.49
CA VAL A 82 17.79 -19.48 -28.23
C VAL A 82 18.84 -20.51 -27.81
N ASN A 83 19.03 -20.74 -26.50
CA ASN A 83 20.01 -21.71 -26.02
C ASN A 83 19.70 -23.13 -26.49
N LEU A 84 18.42 -23.54 -26.48
CA LEU A 84 17.99 -24.87 -26.90
C LEU A 84 18.06 -25.09 -28.41
N ASN A 85 17.68 -24.10 -29.22
CA ASN A 85 17.51 -24.28 -30.66
C ASN A 85 18.67 -23.75 -31.51
N MET A 86 19.48 -22.83 -30.98
CA MET A 86 20.54 -22.16 -31.76
C MET A 86 21.94 -22.45 -31.22
N ILE A 87 22.10 -22.55 -29.89
CA ILE A 87 23.42 -22.70 -29.26
C ILE A 87 23.70 -24.17 -28.90
N GLY A 88 22.69 -24.91 -28.44
CA GLY A 88 22.82 -26.31 -28.02
C GLY A 88 23.45 -26.50 -26.64
N ASN A 89 23.55 -25.45 -25.81
CA ASN A 89 24.13 -25.52 -24.47
C ASN A 89 23.33 -24.66 -23.48
N VAL A 90 22.89 -25.25 -22.37
CA VAL A 90 22.22 -24.54 -21.27
C VAL A 90 23.08 -24.65 -20.03
N THR A 91 23.64 -23.53 -19.58
CA THR A 91 24.51 -23.52 -18.39
C THR A 91 23.69 -23.71 -17.10
N SER A 92 24.32 -24.31 -16.08
CA SER A 92 23.68 -24.48 -14.76
C SER A 92 23.28 -23.14 -14.13
N GLY A 93 24.03 -22.07 -14.38
CA GLY A 93 23.68 -20.72 -13.93
C GLY A 93 22.40 -20.20 -14.59
N PHE A 94 22.21 -20.45 -15.89
CA PHE A 94 20.97 -20.09 -16.59
C PHE A 94 19.78 -20.92 -16.11
N LEU A 95 19.97 -22.22 -15.87
CA LEU A 95 18.96 -23.10 -15.29
C LEU A 95 18.54 -22.62 -13.88
N LEU A 96 19.49 -22.19 -13.05
CA LEU A 96 19.19 -21.59 -11.75
C LEU A 96 18.34 -20.32 -11.89
N MET A 97 18.70 -19.40 -12.78
CA MET A 97 17.91 -18.19 -13.03
C MET A 97 16.50 -18.52 -13.53
N MET A 98 16.37 -19.50 -14.43
CA MET A 98 15.06 -19.95 -14.96
C MET A 98 14.18 -20.55 -13.88
N THR A 99 14.75 -21.26 -12.90
CA THR A 99 14.00 -21.87 -11.81
C THR A 99 13.72 -20.89 -10.67
N ALA A 100 14.52 -19.84 -10.50
CA ALA A 100 14.40 -18.87 -9.40
C ALA A 100 13.57 -17.64 -9.77
N ILE A 101 13.80 -17.04 -10.95
CA ILE A 101 13.21 -15.72 -11.30
C ILE A 101 11.68 -15.80 -11.48
N PRO A 102 11.11 -16.71 -12.30
CA PRO A 102 9.67 -16.73 -12.54
C PRO A 102 8.79 -16.88 -11.29
N PRO A 103 9.14 -17.76 -10.32
CA PRO A 103 8.46 -17.85 -9.02
C PRO A 103 8.27 -16.54 -8.28
N PHE A 104 9.20 -15.59 -8.40
CA PHE A 104 9.14 -14.34 -7.64
C PHE A 104 8.22 -13.30 -8.29
N VAL A 105 8.06 -13.33 -9.62
CA VAL A 105 7.48 -12.21 -10.37
C VAL A 105 6.07 -11.86 -9.87
N MET A 106 5.12 -12.79 -9.99
CA MET A 106 3.73 -12.51 -9.62
C MET A 106 3.50 -12.36 -8.11
N PRO A 107 4.08 -13.20 -7.23
CA PRO A 107 3.96 -13.00 -5.78
C PRO A 107 4.48 -11.64 -5.31
N VAL A 108 5.62 -11.17 -5.82
CA VAL A 108 6.19 -9.85 -5.48
C VAL A 108 5.30 -8.72 -5.99
N ILE A 109 4.77 -8.81 -7.22
CA ILE A 109 3.87 -7.79 -7.77
C ILE A 109 2.61 -7.64 -6.90
N ILE A 110 2.00 -8.76 -6.50
CA ILE A 110 0.80 -8.74 -5.64
C ILE A 110 1.14 -8.22 -4.24
N MET A 111 2.28 -8.63 -3.69
CA MET A 111 2.79 -8.12 -2.42
C MET A 111 2.97 -6.60 -2.46
N ILE A 112 3.56 -6.05 -3.53
CA ILE A 112 3.73 -4.61 -3.73
C ILE A 112 2.37 -3.92 -3.87
N PHE A 113 1.44 -4.49 -4.64
CA PHE A 113 0.07 -3.97 -4.73
C PHE A 113 -0.59 -3.84 -3.36
N ILE A 114 -0.49 -4.88 -2.52
CA ILE A 114 -1.05 -4.86 -1.16
C ILE A 114 -0.30 -3.85 -0.28
N TRP A 115 1.03 -3.73 -0.42
CA TRP A 115 1.83 -2.72 0.25
C TRP A 115 1.41 -1.29 -0.10
N GLU A 116 1.04 -1.03 -1.36
CA GLU A 116 0.52 0.29 -1.78
C GLU A 116 -0.82 0.64 -1.12
N LEU A 117 -1.58 -0.33 -0.61
CA LEU A 117 -2.80 -0.05 0.18
C LEU A 117 -2.48 0.53 1.56
N ASN A 118 -1.23 0.49 2.03
CA ASN A 118 -0.81 0.89 3.36
C ASN A 118 -0.89 2.42 3.58
N ILE A 119 -2.11 2.95 3.74
CA ILE A 119 -2.40 4.34 4.10
C ILE A 119 -1.52 4.85 5.25
N PRO A 120 -1.31 4.11 6.36
CA PRO A 120 -0.43 4.54 7.44
C PRO A 120 1.03 4.76 7.04
N ARG A 121 1.50 4.21 5.92
CA ARG A 121 2.89 4.29 5.44
C ARG A 121 3.91 4.05 6.56
N ASN A 122 3.66 3.04 7.40
CA ASN A 122 4.49 2.70 8.55
C ASN A 122 5.50 1.58 8.26
N LEU A 123 5.42 0.96 7.07
CA LEU A 123 6.23 -0.18 6.66
C LEU A 123 6.98 0.17 5.37
N SER A 124 8.31 0.16 5.42
CA SER A 124 9.19 0.47 4.29
C SER A 124 9.39 -0.70 3.34
N ILE A 125 9.81 -0.44 2.10
CA ILE A 125 10.11 -1.51 1.14
C ILE A 125 11.22 -2.45 1.64
N TYR A 126 12.20 -1.93 2.40
CA TYR A 126 13.23 -2.75 3.05
C TYR A 126 12.62 -3.74 4.05
N GLU A 127 11.73 -3.27 4.92
CA GLU A 127 11.02 -4.13 5.87
C GLU A 127 10.12 -5.13 5.15
N LEU A 128 9.46 -4.72 4.07
CA LEU A 128 8.60 -5.59 3.27
C LEU A 128 9.36 -6.81 2.75
N PHE A 129 10.52 -6.60 2.10
CA PHE A 129 11.36 -7.69 1.62
C PHE A 129 12.01 -8.48 2.76
N GLY A 130 12.33 -7.83 3.89
CA GLY A 130 12.77 -8.51 5.10
C GLY A 130 11.71 -9.50 5.61
N PHE A 131 10.44 -9.09 5.65
CA PHE A 131 9.31 -9.94 6.05
C PHE A 131 8.98 -11.01 5.01
N PHE A 132 9.18 -10.73 3.73
CA PHE A 132 9.07 -11.73 2.66
C PHE A 132 10.06 -12.88 2.88
N LEU A 133 11.34 -12.56 3.11
CA LEU A 133 12.39 -13.57 3.31
C LEU A 133 12.21 -14.30 4.65
N ALA A 134 12.12 -13.55 5.75
CA ALA A 134 11.99 -14.13 7.09
C ALA A 134 10.67 -14.89 7.24
N GLY A 135 9.57 -14.35 6.71
CA GLY A 135 8.26 -14.97 6.73
C GLY A 135 8.21 -16.27 5.95
N GLY A 136 8.77 -16.30 4.73
CA GLY A 136 8.91 -17.53 3.95
C GLY A 136 9.69 -18.60 4.71
N LEU A 137 10.88 -18.26 5.23
CA LEU A 137 11.72 -19.18 6.01
C LEU A 137 11.01 -19.73 7.26
N LEU A 138 10.42 -18.84 8.06
CA LEU A 138 9.69 -19.23 9.28
C LEU A 138 8.47 -20.09 8.96
N SER A 139 7.81 -19.85 7.83
CA SER A 139 6.66 -20.65 7.40
C SER A 139 7.09 -22.06 7.02
N PHE A 140 8.22 -22.27 6.34
CA PHE A 140 8.74 -23.63 6.11
C PHE A 140 9.11 -24.35 7.40
N LEU A 141 9.77 -23.66 8.33
CA LEU A 141 10.04 -24.22 9.66
C LEU A 141 8.74 -24.63 10.37
N GLY A 142 7.73 -23.76 10.35
CA GLY A 142 6.41 -24.04 10.90
C GLY A 142 5.74 -25.23 10.22
N THR A 143 5.77 -25.31 8.88
CA THR A 143 5.21 -26.44 8.13
C THR A 143 5.89 -27.75 8.51
N SER A 144 7.21 -27.75 8.70
CA SER A 144 7.96 -28.91 9.20
C SER A 144 7.45 -29.39 10.55
N VAL A 145 7.22 -28.48 11.51
CA VAL A 145 6.63 -28.81 12.82
C VAL A 145 5.19 -29.34 12.67
N MET A 146 4.43 -28.79 11.72
CA MET A 146 3.03 -29.21 11.51
C MET A 146 2.88 -30.65 11.01
N PHE A 147 3.94 -31.30 10.52
CA PHE A 147 3.91 -32.72 10.17
C PHE A 147 3.71 -33.66 11.38
N ASP A 148 4.03 -33.21 12.59
CA ASP A 148 3.76 -33.98 13.82
C ASP A 148 2.25 -34.05 14.14
N PHE A 149 1.48 -33.08 13.66
CA PHE A 149 0.03 -32.97 13.90
C PHE A 149 -0.79 -33.43 12.70
N VAL A 150 -0.33 -33.13 11.48
CA VAL A 150 -0.98 -33.50 10.23
C VAL A 150 0.05 -34.18 9.34
N GLN A 151 0.07 -35.52 9.40
CA GLN A 151 1.04 -36.34 8.69
C GLN A 151 1.01 -36.15 7.17
N SER A 152 2.07 -36.62 6.51
CA SER A 152 2.14 -36.66 5.05
C SER A 152 0.95 -37.43 4.46
N GLY A 153 0.49 -36.99 3.30
CA GLY A 153 -0.70 -37.53 2.66
C GLY A 153 -1.09 -36.73 1.42
N PRO A 154 -2.35 -36.80 0.97
CA PRO A 154 -2.83 -36.08 -0.20
C PRO A 154 -2.52 -34.58 -0.15
N ALA A 155 -2.26 -33.97 -1.31
CA ALA A 155 -1.88 -32.54 -1.42
C ALA A 155 -2.85 -31.59 -0.72
N LYS A 156 -4.15 -31.91 -0.71
CA LYS A 156 -5.19 -31.15 0.02
C LYS A 156 -4.94 -30.98 1.52
N LEU A 157 -4.26 -31.94 2.15
CA LEU A 157 -3.90 -31.83 3.58
C LEU A 157 -2.84 -30.76 3.86
N ALA A 158 -2.13 -30.28 2.82
CA ALA A 158 -1.15 -29.20 2.97
C ALA A 158 -1.76 -27.93 3.54
N ALA A 159 -3.04 -27.63 3.26
CA ALA A 159 -3.73 -26.47 3.81
C ALA A 159 -3.73 -26.44 5.35
N PHE A 160 -3.85 -27.61 5.99
CA PHE A 160 -3.82 -27.72 7.46
C PHE A 160 -2.41 -27.66 8.06
N ARG A 161 -1.36 -27.71 7.24
CA ARG A 161 0.02 -27.49 7.69
C ARG A 161 0.49 -26.08 7.41
N GLU A 162 0.26 -25.61 6.19
CA GLU A 162 0.86 -24.40 5.66
C GLU A 162 0.15 -23.13 6.13
N GLU A 163 -1.19 -23.11 6.24
CA GLU A 163 -1.90 -21.93 6.74
C GLU A 163 -1.60 -21.65 8.22
N PRO A 164 -1.62 -22.64 9.14
CA PRO A 164 -1.19 -22.42 10.52
C PRO A 164 0.27 -21.97 10.63
N ALA A 165 1.17 -22.53 9.81
CA ALA A 165 2.57 -22.15 9.81
C ALA A 165 2.80 -20.70 9.35
N LYS A 166 2.15 -20.29 8.25
CA LYS A 166 2.18 -18.90 7.76
C LYS A 166 1.55 -17.94 8.76
N LEU A 167 0.46 -18.33 9.41
CA LEU A 167 -0.14 -17.54 10.49
C LEU A 167 0.86 -17.35 11.63
N ALA A 168 1.49 -18.41 12.12
CA ALA A 168 2.48 -18.31 13.20
C ALA A 168 3.65 -17.37 12.83
N ALA A 169 4.17 -17.48 11.60
CA ALA A 169 5.20 -16.57 11.09
C ALA A 169 4.71 -15.10 11.05
N ALA A 170 3.50 -14.86 10.55
CA ALA A 170 2.91 -13.52 10.49
C ALA A 170 2.68 -12.92 11.89
N LEU A 171 2.22 -13.72 12.86
CA LEU A 171 2.03 -13.32 14.25
C LEU A 171 3.35 -12.95 14.93
N LEU A 172 4.41 -13.73 14.68
CA LEU A 172 5.74 -13.45 15.21
C LEU A 172 6.28 -12.12 14.67
N ILE A 173 6.16 -11.90 13.36
CA ILE A 173 6.57 -10.64 12.73
C ILE A 173 5.74 -9.48 13.27
N LEU A 174 4.42 -9.62 13.37
CA LEU A 174 3.53 -8.61 13.95
C LEU A 174 3.92 -8.26 15.38
N TYR A 175 4.21 -9.26 16.22
CA TYR A 175 4.64 -9.06 17.60
C TYR A 175 5.92 -8.23 17.70
N PHE A 176 6.95 -8.52 16.89
CA PHE A 176 8.18 -7.74 16.91
C PHE A 176 8.02 -6.35 16.29
N PHE A 177 7.22 -6.24 15.22
CA PHE A 177 6.92 -4.96 14.59
C PHE A 177 6.21 -4.02 15.57
N SER A 178 5.25 -4.55 16.34
CA SER A 178 4.41 -3.76 17.22
C SER A 178 5.16 -3.16 18.42
N LYS A 179 6.33 -3.72 18.78
CA LYS A 179 7.22 -3.13 19.78
C LYS A 179 7.88 -1.83 19.33
N LYS A 180 7.99 -1.61 18.02
CA LYS A 180 8.72 -0.47 17.43
C LYS A 180 7.78 0.53 16.76
N LYS A 181 6.67 0.07 16.21
CA LYS A 181 5.77 0.88 15.38
C LYS A 181 4.32 0.53 15.67
N LYS A 182 3.45 1.54 15.57
CA LYS A 182 2.01 1.36 15.67
C LYS A 182 1.49 0.43 14.56
N VAL A 183 0.62 -0.51 14.93
CA VAL A 183 -0.01 -1.48 14.04
C VAL A 183 -1.42 -1.03 13.67
N TYR A 184 -1.76 -1.22 12.41
CA TYR A 184 -3.10 -1.02 11.85
C TYR A 184 -3.52 -2.29 11.10
N GLY A 185 -4.80 -2.44 10.76
CA GLY A 185 -5.27 -3.54 9.92
C GLY A 185 -4.50 -3.67 8.60
N LEU A 186 -4.23 -2.54 7.95
CA LEU A 186 -3.41 -2.49 6.73
C LEU A 186 -1.97 -2.95 6.96
N THR A 187 -1.42 -2.78 8.17
CA THR A 187 -0.10 -3.29 8.53
C THR A 187 -0.10 -4.82 8.57
N GLY A 188 -1.12 -5.42 9.19
CA GLY A 188 -1.31 -6.88 9.17
C GLY A 188 -1.53 -7.43 7.78
N LEU A 189 -2.32 -6.73 6.96
CA LEU A 189 -2.55 -7.10 5.55
C LEU A 189 -1.25 -7.20 4.76
N VAL A 190 -0.36 -6.22 4.92
CA VAL A 190 0.93 -6.17 4.24
C VAL A 190 1.90 -7.23 4.76
N ILE A 191 1.99 -7.42 6.08
CA ILE A 191 2.84 -8.46 6.67
C ILE A 191 2.37 -9.85 6.22
N GLY A 192 1.06 -10.12 6.27
CA GLY A 192 0.48 -11.36 5.79
C GLY A 192 0.81 -11.59 4.31
N ALA A 193 0.62 -10.58 3.46
CA ALA A 193 0.99 -10.66 2.04
C ALA A 193 2.48 -10.97 1.84
N ALA A 194 3.37 -10.36 2.60
CA ALA A 194 4.81 -10.63 2.51
C ALA A 194 5.14 -12.08 2.88
N VAL A 195 4.59 -12.59 3.98
CA VAL A 195 4.78 -13.98 4.43
C VAL A 195 4.32 -14.97 3.37
N GLY A 196 3.09 -14.80 2.85
CA GLY A 196 2.53 -15.69 1.83
C GLY A 196 3.25 -15.61 0.49
N ALA A 197 3.64 -14.40 0.08
CA ALA A 197 4.44 -14.22 -1.13
C ALA A 197 5.81 -14.92 -1.01
N GLY A 198 6.44 -14.83 0.16
CA GLY A 198 7.68 -15.54 0.48
C GLY A 198 7.50 -17.04 0.35
N PHE A 199 6.55 -17.60 1.10
CA PHE A 199 6.23 -19.03 1.09
C PHE A 199 5.97 -19.55 -0.33
N GLY A 200 5.03 -18.91 -1.06
CA GLY A 200 4.64 -19.35 -2.40
C GLY A 200 5.73 -19.22 -3.45
N SER A 201 6.64 -18.25 -3.31
CA SER A 201 7.79 -18.11 -4.23
C SER A 201 8.78 -19.26 -4.02
N PHE A 202 9.22 -19.49 -2.78
CA PHE A 202 10.19 -20.54 -2.48
C PHE A 202 9.64 -21.94 -2.73
N GLU A 203 8.36 -22.18 -2.42
CA GLU A 203 7.68 -23.43 -2.75
C GLU A 203 7.71 -23.68 -4.28
N SER A 204 7.41 -22.64 -5.07
CA SER A 204 7.45 -22.74 -6.53
C SER A 204 8.86 -23.01 -7.07
N ILE A 205 9.91 -22.48 -6.42
CA ILE A 205 11.30 -22.81 -6.75
C ILE A 205 11.57 -24.30 -6.51
N THR A 206 11.16 -24.84 -5.35
CA THR A 206 11.34 -26.26 -5.02
C THR A 206 10.64 -27.16 -6.05
N TYR A 207 9.42 -26.80 -6.48
CA TYR A 207 8.74 -27.56 -7.53
C TYR A 207 9.44 -27.50 -8.88
N ALA A 208 10.04 -26.36 -9.26
CA ALA A 208 10.85 -26.28 -10.47
C ALA A 208 12.12 -27.14 -10.37
N GLN A 209 12.80 -27.09 -9.23
CA GLN A 209 14.04 -27.85 -9.02
C GLN A 209 13.80 -29.37 -8.98
N SER A 210 12.59 -29.79 -8.61
CA SER A 210 12.20 -31.20 -8.54
C SER A 210 11.55 -31.73 -9.83
N ALA A 211 11.42 -30.90 -10.88
CA ALA A 211 10.76 -31.29 -12.12
C ALA A 211 11.64 -32.19 -13.00
N GLY A 212 11.01 -33.08 -13.78
CA GLY A 212 11.67 -34.12 -14.57
C GLY A 212 12.48 -33.63 -15.79
N GLY A 213 12.35 -32.36 -16.17
CA GLY A 213 13.09 -31.76 -17.27
C GLY A 213 12.70 -30.31 -17.55
N ILE A 214 13.41 -29.67 -18.48
CA ILE A 214 13.20 -28.25 -18.82
C ILE A 214 11.76 -27.96 -19.25
N GLN A 215 11.14 -28.86 -20.02
CA GLN A 215 9.75 -28.70 -20.47
C GLN A 215 8.77 -28.66 -19.28
N ASP A 216 8.95 -29.54 -18.30
CA ASP A 216 8.12 -29.58 -17.10
C ASP A 216 8.36 -28.35 -16.22
N ILE A 217 9.61 -27.89 -16.11
CA ILE A 217 9.96 -26.64 -15.41
C ILE A 217 9.17 -25.49 -16.02
N VAL A 218 9.27 -25.29 -17.34
CA VAL A 218 8.62 -24.18 -18.03
C VAL A 218 7.10 -24.28 -17.88
N GLY A 219 6.51 -25.46 -18.14
CA GLY A 219 5.07 -25.67 -18.04
C GLY A 219 4.54 -25.40 -16.63
N ASN A 220 5.20 -25.96 -15.61
CA ASN A 220 4.82 -25.76 -14.22
C ASN A 220 4.97 -24.29 -13.79
N GLN A 221 6.07 -23.63 -14.17
CA GLN A 221 6.31 -22.23 -13.78
C GLN A 221 5.34 -21.26 -14.42
N ILE A 222 4.98 -21.46 -15.69
CA ILE A 222 3.95 -20.63 -16.35
C ILE A 222 2.61 -20.81 -15.62
N LEU A 223 2.21 -22.05 -15.34
CA LEU A 223 0.95 -22.34 -14.65
C LEU A 223 0.92 -21.74 -13.24
N ARG A 224 1.99 -21.94 -12.46
CA ARG A 224 2.13 -21.39 -11.11
C ARG A 224 2.21 -19.85 -11.12
N GLY A 225 2.81 -19.25 -12.13
CA GLY A 225 2.83 -17.80 -12.32
C GLY A 225 1.44 -17.22 -12.53
N ILE A 226 0.61 -17.83 -13.38
CA ILE A 226 -0.80 -17.43 -13.59
C ILE A 226 -1.58 -17.61 -12.29
N TYR A 227 -1.44 -18.76 -11.65
CA TYR A 227 -2.16 -19.12 -10.44
C TYR A 227 -1.71 -18.37 -9.18
N ALA A 228 -0.53 -17.76 -9.17
CA ALA A 228 -0.11 -16.86 -8.10
C ALA A 228 -1.08 -15.69 -7.88
N LEU A 229 -1.93 -15.35 -8.86
CA LEU A 229 -3.05 -14.40 -8.71
C LEU A 229 -4.06 -14.77 -7.61
N GLY A 230 -4.16 -16.04 -7.23
CA GLY A 230 -4.91 -16.50 -6.05
C GLY A 230 -4.08 -17.44 -5.17
N GLY A 231 -2.75 -17.24 -5.17
CA GLY A 231 -1.83 -18.08 -4.41
C GLY A 231 -1.66 -17.63 -2.96
N HIS A 232 -0.62 -18.17 -2.33
CA HIS A 232 -0.30 -17.98 -0.91
C HIS A 232 -0.34 -16.54 -0.42
N THR A 233 0.01 -15.54 -1.24
CA THR A 233 -0.08 -14.11 -0.91
C THR A 233 -1.51 -13.68 -0.52
N LEU A 234 -2.52 -14.15 -1.26
CA LEU A 234 -3.93 -13.81 -1.00
C LEU A 234 -4.54 -14.67 0.10
N MET A 235 -4.02 -15.86 0.32
CA MET A 235 -4.42 -16.72 1.44
C MET A 235 -4.02 -16.08 2.77
N SER A 236 -2.79 -15.55 2.86
CA SER A 236 -2.24 -15.09 4.15
C SER A 236 -2.57 -13.67 4.55
N ALA A 237 -2.77 -12.77 3.59
CA ALA A 237 -3.03 -11.36 3.87
C ALA A 237 -4.31 -11.13 4.71
N PRO A 238 -5.47 -11.71 4.37
CA PRO A 238 -6.74 -11.40 5.03
C PRO A 238 -6.75 -11.74 6.53
N TYR A 239 -6.32 -12.94 6.92
CA TYR A 239 -6.34 -13.34 8.33
C TYR A 239 -5.30 -12.59 9.17
N ALA A 240 -4.14 -12.23 8.61
CA ALA A 240 -3.16 -11.40 9.30
C ALA A 240 -3.68 -9.96 9.50
N ALA A 241 -4.44 -9.45 8.53
CA ALA A 241 -5.14 -8.17 8.64
C ALA A 241 -6.21 -8.21 9.74
N ALA A 242 -6.97 -9.30 9.84
CA ALA A 242 -8.00 -9.48 10.85
C ALA A 242 -7.43 -9.46 12.27
N VAL A 243 -6.30 -10.16 12.49
CA VAL A 243 -5.57 -10.08 13.76
C VAL A 243 -5.15 -8.64 14.05
N ALA A 244 -4.50 -7.97 13.10
CA ALA A 244 -3.98 -6.62 13.29
C ALA A 244 -5.08 -5.55 13.50
N LEU A 245 -6.28 -5.77 12.95
CA LEU A 245 -7.45 -4.93 13.20
C LEU A 245 -7.92 -5.00 14.66
N GLU A 246 -7.85 -6.17 15.29
CA GLU A 246 -8.27 -6.40 16.67
C GLU A 246 -7.18 -6.03 17.70
N MET A 247 -5.95 -5.76 17.27
CA MET A 247 -4.85 -5.37 18.16
C MET A 247 -5.10 -3.99 18.78
N LYS A 248 -5.54 -3.97 20.04
CA LYS A 248 -5.67 -2.74 20.84
C LYS A 248 -4.30 -2.23 21.26
N ASP A 249 -4.05 -0.92 21.06
CA ASP A 249 -2.76 -0.27 21.34
C ASP A 249 -1.55 -1.00 20.74
N SER A 250 -1.73 -1.64 19.58
CA SER A 250 -0.70 -2.46 18.92
C SER A 250 -0.21 -3.64 19.77
N ARG A 251 -1.01 -4.14 20.70
CA ARG A 251 -0.66 -5.31 21.51
C ARG A 251 -1.36 -6.56 20.97
N LEU A 252 -0.58 -7.61 20.75
CA LEU A 252 -1.11 -8.91 20.39
C LEU A 252 -1.71 -9.57 21.63
N SER A 253 -2.93 -10.08 21.51
CA SER A 253 -3.63 -10.77 22.60
C SER A 253 -4.41 -11.96 22.07
N TRP A 254 -4.80 -12.86 22.96
CA TRP A 254 -5.62 -14.03 22.61
C TRP A 254 -6.97 -13.67 21.97
N ASN A 255 -7.51 -12.49 22.27
CA ASN A 255 -8.76 -12.03 21.67
C ASN A 255 -8.63 -11.80 20.16
N CYS A 256 -7.42 -11.52 19.65
CA CYS A 256 -7.19 -11.24 18.24
C CYS A 256 -7.47 -12.47 17.35
N ILE A 257 -7.28 -13.69 17.87
CA ILE A 257 -7.53 -14.94 17.14
C ILE A 257 -8.90 -15.56 17.45
N TRP A 258 -9.70 -14.92 18.30
CA TRP A 258 -11.10 -15.30 18.54
C TRP A 258 -12.11 -14.33 17.92
N ASN A 259 -11.64 -13.26 17.29
CA ASN A 259 -12.50 -12.34 16.57
C ASN A 259 -13.11 -13.01 15.32
N LYS A 260 -14.39 -12.71 15.05
CA LYS A 260 -15.16 -13.23 13.90
C LYS A 260 -14.42 -13.06 12.57
N ASP A 261 -13.81 -11.90 12.32
CA ASP A 261 -13.12 -11.62 11.07
C ASP A 261 -11.93 -12.55 10.87
N PHE A 262 -11.18 -12.85 11.94
CA PHE A 262 -10.09 -13.81 11.90
C PHE A 262 -10.60 -15.22 11.64
N LEU A 263 -11.61 -15.68 12.39
CA LEU A 263 -12.15 -17.03 12.23
C LEU A 263 -12.70 -17.27 10.82
N VAL A 264 -13.40 -16.27 10.27
CA VAL A 264 -13.93 -16.33 8.91
C VAL A 264 -12.80 -16.40 7.89
N THR A 265 -11.85 -15.46 7.93
CA THR A 265 -10.78 -15.39 6.91
C THR A 265 -9.77 -16.51 7.01
N PHE A 266 -9.37 -16.91 8.22
CA PHE A 266 -8.48 -18.04 8.40
C PHE A 266 -9.16 -19.35 7.98
N GLY A 267 -10.40 -19.58 8.43
CA GLY A 267 -11.17 -20.76 8.06
C GLY A 267 -11.46 -20.84 6.55
N SER A 268 -11.85 -19.73 5.91
CA SER A 268 -12.06 -19.69 4.47
C SER A 268 -10.76 -19.87 3.69
N SER A 269 -9.65 -19.29 4.15
CA SER A 269 -8.34 -19.48 3.50
C SER A 269 -7.88 -20.94 3.56
N VAL A 270 -8.01 -21.61 4.72
CA VAL A 270 -7.72 -23.06 4.84
C VAL A 270 -8.63 -23.87 3.93
N LEU A 271 -9.93 -23.58 3.90
CA LEU A 271 -10.89 -24.30 3.06
C LEU A 271 -10.61 -24.10 1.57
N LEU A 272 -10.39 -22.87 1.12
CA LEU A 272 -10.12 -22.55 -0.28
C LEU A 272 -8.79 -23.15 -0.73
N HIS A 273 -7.77 -23.17 0.13
CA HIS A 273 -6.52 -23.87 -0.15
C HIS A 273 -6.72 -25.39 -0.21
N TYR A 274 -7.50 -25.97 0.69
CA TYR A 274 -7.85 -27.40 0.62
C TYR A 274 -8.53 -27.73 -0.73
N ILE A 275 -9.52 -26.92 -1.15
CA ILE A 275 -10.22 -27.08 -2.44
C ILE A 275 -9.27 -26.87 -3.62
N TRP A 276 -8.35 -25.92 -3.52
CA TRP A 276 -7.31 -25.68 -4.53
C TRP A 276 -6.52 -26.95 -4.82
N ASN A 277 -6.06 -27.62 -3.76
CA ASN A 277 -5.25 -28.84 -3.82
C ASN A 277 -6.05 -30.14 -3.95
N SER A 278 -7.39 -30.08 -3.96
CA SER A 278 -8.25 -31.25 -4.13
C SER A 278 -8.49 -31.58 -5.60
N ASP A 279 -8.54 -32.85 -5.94
CA ASP A 279 -8.95 -33.29 -7.27
C ASP A 279 -10.47 -33.20 -7.43
N LEU A 280 -10.97 -33.04 -8.64
CA LEU A 280 -12.43 -33.02 -8.86
C LEU A 280 -13.11 -34.35 -8.51
N SER A 281 -12.35 -35.45 -8.54
CA SER A 281 -12.79 -36.77 -8.06
C SER A 281 -13.09 -36.79 -6.56
N ASP A 282 -12.41 -35.95 -5.76
CA ASP A 282 -12.70 -35.79 -4.33
C ASP A 282 -14.11 -35.22 -4.08
N PHE A 283 -14.71 -34.59 -5.09
CA PHE A 283 -16.08 -34.08 -5.09
C PHE A 283 -17.06 -34.98 -5.85
N GLY A 284 -16.66 -36.23 -6.14
CA GLY A 284 -17.50 -37.21 -6.83
C GLY A 284 -17.54 -37.07 -8.36
N ILE A 285 -16.78 -36.14 -8.94
CA ILE A 285 -16.73 -35.93 -10.39
C ILE A 285 -15.65 -36.85 -11.00
N ARG A 286 -16.10 -37.93 -11.64
CA ARG A 286 -15.20 -38.89 -12.31
C ARG A 286 -14.78 -38.38 -13.67
N ASN A 287 -13.51 -38.60 -14.04
CA ASN A 287 -12.91 -38.20 -15.33
C ASN A 287 -13.17 -36.73 -15.71
N PRO A 288 -12.83 -35.77 -14.84
CA PRO A 288 -13.05 -34.35 -15.11
C PRO A 288 -12.24 -33.91 -16.35
N SER A 289 -12.84 -33.09 -17.20
CA SER A 289 -12.07 -32.42 -18.26
C SER A 289 -11.08 -31.42 -17.66
N GLY A 290 -9.96 -31.18 -18.35
CA GLY A 290 -8.99 -30.16 -17.93
C GLY A 290 -9.62 -28.76 -17.83
N THR A 291 -10.61 -28.47 -18.67
CA THR A 291 -11.41 -27.23 -18.61
C THR A 291 -12.15 -27.10 -17.28
N LEU A 292 -12.77 -28.18 -16.79
CA LEU A 292 -13.50 -28.14 -15.52
C LEU A 292 -12.54 -27.91 -14.33
N ALA A 293 -11.36 -28.53 -14.36
CA ALA A 293 -10.32 -28.30 -13.35
C ALA A 293 -9.83 -26.84 -13.35
N LEU A 294 -9.67 -26.25 -14.53
CA LEU A 294 -9.33 -24.83 -14.68
C LEU A 294 -10.45 -23.93 -14.12
N CYS A 295 -11.72 -24.22 -14.45
CA CYS A 295 -12.86 -23.48 -13.91
C CYS A 295 -12.91 -23.52 -12.37
N LYS A 296 -12.64 -24.68 -11.76
CA LYS A 296 -12.53 -24.82 -10.30
C LYS A 296 -11.50 -23.83 -9.75
N ASN A 297 -10.28 -23.82 -10.29
CA ASN A 297 -9.22 -22.95 -9.81
C ASN A 297 -9.56 -21.47 -10.01
N ILE A 298 -10.16 -21.09 -11.15
CA ILE A 298 -10.61 -19.71 -11.39
C ILE A 298 -11.66 -19.28 -10.34
N ILE A 299 -12.63 -20.15 -10.01
CA ILE A 299 -13.63 -19.86 -8.99
C ILE A 299 -12.95 -19.64 -7.63
N VAL A 300 -11.99 -20.50 -7.25
CA VAL A 300 -11.22 -20.33 -6.01
C VAL A 300 -10.44 -19.00 -6.00
N ILE A 301 -9.80 -18.63 -7.11
CA ILE A 301 -9.12 -17.32 -7.25
C ILE A 301 -10.12 -16.18 -7.00
N ILE A 302 -11.32 -16.23 -7.60
CA ILE A 302 -12.34 -15.20 -7.40
C ILE A 302 -12.71 -15.07 -5.92
N PHE A 303 -12.90 -16.19 -5.21
CA PHE A 303 -13.19 -16.17 -3.77
C PHE A 303 -12.05 -15.55 -2.94
N PHE A 304 -10.79 -15.84 -3.26
CA PHE A 304 -9.65 -15.17 -2.61
C PHE A 304 -9.65 -13.66 -2.82
N TRP A 305 -9.99 -13.17 -4.02
CA TRP A 305 -10.11 -11.73 -4.28
C TRP A 305 -11.30 -11.08 -3.59
N ILE A 306 -12.40 -11.82 -3.37
CA ILE A 306 -13.54 -11.37 -2.58
C ILE A 306 -13.15 -11.24 -1.11
N GLU A 307 -12.46 -12.24 -0.57
CA GLU A 307 -11.96 -12.25 0.81
C GLU A 307 -10.95 -11.12 1.06
N LEU A 308 -10.01 -10.92 0.13
CA LEU A 308 -9.07 -9.81 0.18
C LEU A 308 -9.79 -8.45 0.17
N LEU A 309 -10.81 -8.29 -0.68
CA LEU A 309 -11.58 -7.03 -0.74
C LEU A 309 -12.36 -6.80 0.56
N TYR A 310 -12.95 -7.85 1.11
CA TYR A 310 -13.66 -7.80 2.39
C TYR A 310 -12.76 -7.24 3.49
N MET A 311 -11.55 -7.79 3.65
CA MET A 311 -10.61 -7.32 4.66
C MET A 311 -9.99 -5.96 4.33
N ALA A 312 -9.64 -5.71 3.07
CA ALA A 312 -9.11 -4.43 2.63
C ALA A 312 -10.09 -3.28 2.94
N ARG A 313 -11.41 -3.47 2.70
CA ARG A 313 -12.45 -2.47 3.04
C ARG A 313 -12.42 -2.10 4.52
N LYS A 314 -12.40 -3.09 5.41
CA LYS A 314 -12.34 -2.88 6.87
C LYS A 314 -11.07 -2.14 7.29
N CYS A 315 -9.93 -2.56 6.75
CA CYS A 315 -8.63 -1.95 7.04
C CYS A 315 -8.52 -0.51 6.53
N LEU A 316 -8.98 -0.24 5.30
CA LEU A 316 -9.04 1.10 4.72
C LEU A 316 -9.98 2.01 5.52
N ARG A 317 -11.15 1.50 5.94
CA ARG A 317 -12.08 2.25 6.78
C ARG A 317 -11.46 2.61 8.12
N GLN A 318 -10.79 1.67 8.80
CA GLN A 318 -10.06 1.96 10.04
C GLN A 318 -9.06 3.12 9.84
N ALA A 319 -8.26 3.07 8.78
CA ALA A 319 -7.28 4.12 8.50
C ALA A 319 -7.96 5.48 8.22
N VAL A 320 -9.06 5.51 7.46
CA VAL A 320 -9.81 6.75 7.21
C VAL A 320 -10.40 7.33 8.49
N LEU A 321 -11.01 6.51 9.36
CA LEU A 321 -11.60 6.98 10.62
C LEU A 321 -10.54 7.57 11.56
N ILE A 322 -9.39 6.89 11.71
CA ILE A 322 -8.27 7.40 12.52
C ILE A 322 -7.72 8.69 11.92
N GLY A 323 -7.49 8.73 10.61
CA GLY A 323 -6.88 9.88 9.95
C GLY A 323 -7.74 11.14 10.00
N SER A 324 -9.05 10.98 9.80
CA SER A 324 -10.01 12.08 9.92
C SER A 324 -10.20 12.54 11.38
N GLY A 325 -10.22 11.60 12.33
CA GLY A 325 -10.38 11.91 13.76
C GLY A 325 -9.19 12.68 14.36
N SER A 326 -7.96 12.37 13.93
CA SER A 326 -6.75 13.04 14.43
C SER A 326 -6.58 14.46 13.88
N ARG A 327 -7.16 14.79 12.72
CA ARG A 327 -7.21 16.17 12.20
C ARG A 327 -8.06 17.11 13.06
N GLY A 328 -9.19 16.63 13.58
CA GLY A 328 -10.08 17.43 14.45
C GLY A 328 -9.47 17.80 15.81
N LYS A 329 -8.50 17.01 16.30
CA LYS A 329 -7.81 17.27 17.59
C LYS A 329 -6.54 18.12 17.45
N GLY A 330 -5.92 18.16 16.26
CA GLY A 330 -4.67 18.88 16.01
C GLY A 330 -4.80 20.39 15.82
N GLY A 331 -6.02 20.92 15.64
CA GLY A 331 -6.27 22.36 15.43
C GLY A 331 -6.24 23.25 16.69
N SER A 332 -6.12 22.69 17.89
CA SER A 332 -6.24 23.44 19.16
C SER A 332 -4.96 23.49 20.00
N ALA A 333 -3.86 22.84 19.60
CA ALA A 333 -2.67 22.70 20.42
C ALA A 333 -1.49 23.50 19.86
N GLY A 334 -1.61 24.83 19.84
CA GLY A 334 -0.57 25.68 19.26
C GLY A 334 -0.67 27.18 19.56
N SER A 335 -1.23 27.58 20.70
CA SER A 335 -1.03 28.94 21.24
C SER A 335 -1.58 29.04 22.66
N ARG A 336 -0.78 28.71 23.67
CA ARG A 336 -0.97 29.22 25.04
C ARG A 336 0.39 29.43 25.70
N LYS A 337 0.99 30.59 25.43
CA LYS A 337 1.88 31.30 26.35
C LYS A 337 1.92 32.77 25.93
N ALA A 338 1.01 33.57 26.48
CA ALA A 338 1.23 35.00 26.76
C ALA A 338 0.08 35.50 27.67
N ALA A 339 0.50 35.96 28.85
CA ALA A 339 -0.15 36.82 29.84
C ALA A 339 -1.63 37.21 29.65
N ALA A 340 -2.43 36.91 30.69
CA ALA A 340 -3.69 37.58 30.96
C ALA A 340 -3.43 38.85 31.78
N THR A 341 -3.70 40.02 31.20
CA THR A 341 -4.05 41.25 31.92
C THR A 341 -5.03 42.07 31.08
N GLY A 342 -6.22 42.29 31.64
CA GLY A 342 -6.92 43.57 31.53
C GLY A 342 -7.74 43.88 30.26
N ALA A 343 -9.05 44.04 30.50
CA ALA A 343 -9.93 45.05 29.93
C ALA A 343 -10.43 44.92 28.48
N GLY A 344 -11.71 44.54 28.39
CA GLY A 344 -12.75 45.01 27.47
C GLY A 344 -12.37 45.56 26.10
N SER A 345 -12.74 44.85 25.04
CA SER A 345 -13.27 45.51 23.84
C SER A 345 -14.27 44.64 23.08
N ARG A 346 -15.32 45.33 22.64
CA ARG A 346 -16.43 44.97 21.74
C ARG A 346 -16.30 43.67 20.93
N LYS A 347 -17.37 42.85 20.99
CA LYS A 347 -17.75 41.92 19.91
C LYS A 347 -17.98 42.72 18.63
N VAL A 348 -16.99 42.70 17.73
CA VAL A 348 -17.21 42.96 16.31
C VAL A 348 -17.44 41.61 15.65
N ALA A 349 -18.62 41.41 15.07
CA ALA A 349 -18.90 40.27 14.23
C ALA A 349 -17.98 40.34 12.99
N ALA A 350 -16.93 39.52 12.97
CA ALA A 350 -16.11 39.34 11.79
C ALA A 350 -16.86 38.42 10.82
N ALA A 351 -17.21 38.94 9.64
CA ALA A 351 -17.64 38.15 8.51
C ALA A 351 -16.59 37.07 8.24
N GLY A 352 -16.94 35.81 8.44
CA GLY A 352 -15.99 34.71 8.46
C GLY A 352 -15.38 34.46 7.08
N ALA A 353 -14.05 34.55 6.97
CA ALA A 353 -13.34 34.04 5.81
C ALA A 353 -13.70 32.56 5.61
N GLY A 354 -14.18 32.26 4.39
CA GLY A 354 -14.64 30.95 3.95
C GLY A 354 -13.60 29.84 4.08
N SER A 355 -13.99 28.59 3.86
CA SER A 355 -13.03 27.47 3.89
C SER A 355 -12.17 27.48 2.63
N ILE A 356 -10.86 27.23 2.76
CA ILE A 356 -9.96 27.13 1.60
C ILE A 356 -9.59 25.67 1.35
N ARG A 357 -9.42 25.34 0.06
CA ARG A 357 -8.90 24.08 -0.44
C ARG A 357 -7.71 24.37 -1.34
N ILE A 358 -6.64 23.64 -1.12
CA ILE A 358 -5.40 23.70 -1.89
C ILE A 358 -5.14 22.31 -2.47
N GLU A 359 -5.18 22.17 -3.79
CA GLU A 359 -4.87 20.93 -4.50
C GLU A 359 -3.53 21.07 -5.22
N CYS A 360 -2.59 20.18 -4.95
CA CYS A 360 -1.34 20.12 -5.70
C CYS A 360 -1.59 19.51 -7.08
N THR A 361 -1.42 20.30 -8.13
CA THR A 361 -1.70 19.89 -9.52
C THR A 361 -0.45 19.46 -10.30
N GLY A 362 0.75 19.67 -9.76
CA GLY A 362 2.03 19.30 -10.37
C GLY A 362 3.11 18.90 -9.36
N GLY A 363 4.15 18.22 -9.83
CA GLY A 363 5.33 17.89 -9.02
C GLY A 363 5.19 16.58 -8.24
N ALA A 364 6.16 16.29 -7.37
CA ALA A 364 6.30 14.97 -6.71
C ALA A 364 5.13 14.59 -5.77
N ILE A 365 4.32 15.57 -5.36
CA ILE A 365 3.13 15.35 -4.53
C ILE A 365 1.83 15.66 -5.26
N ARG A 366 1.81 15.60 -6.60
CA ARG A 366 0.60 15.79 -7.41
C ARG A 366 -0.59 14.98 -6.89
N GLY A 367 -1.76 15.61 -6.90
CA GLY A 367 -3.02 15.09 -6.34
C GLY A 367 -3.13 15.20 -4.82
N ALA A 368 -2.13 15.76 -4.11
CA ALA A 368 -2.27 16.05 -2.68
C ALA A 368 -3.33 17.13 -2.49
N VAL A 369 -4.22 16.95 -1.52
CA VAL A 369 -5.19 17.98 -1.16
C VAL A 369 -5.10 18.31 0.32
N TRP A 370 -5.10 19.61 0.59
CA TRP A 370 -5.26 20.17 1.92
C TRP A 370 -6.51 21.04 1.92
N GLN A 371 -7.32 20.91 2.96
CA GLN A 371 -8.50 21.74 3.18
C GLN A 371 -8.41 22.30 4.59
N SER A 372 -8.85 23.54 4.79
CA SER A 372 -8.61 24.21 6.05
C SER A 372 -9.25 23.50 7.25
N GLU A 373 -10.43 22.88 7.13
CA GLU A 373 -11.08 22.05 8.19
C GLU A 373 -10.93 22.59 9.65
N GLY A 374 -10.88 23.92 9.85
CA GLY A 374 -10.66 24.57 11.15
C GLY A 374 -9.21 24.95 11.51
N ALA A 375 -8.22 24.49 10.74
CA ALA A 375 -6.85 24.98 10.78
C ALA A 375 -6.74 26.34 10.08
N ASP A 376 -6.01 27.27 10.71
CA ASP A 376 -5.81 28.63 10.21
C ASP A 376 -4.49 28.82 9.46
N ILE A 377 -3.68 27.77 9.32
CA ILE A 377 -2.37 27.85 8.69
C ILE A 377 -2.00 26.57 7.94
N LEU A 378 -1.42 26.74 6.76
CA LEU A 378 -0.76 25.71 5.96
C LEU A 378 0.65 26.19 5.61
N MET A 379 1.65 25.42 6.04
CA MET A 379 3.03 25.61 5.59
C MET A 379 3.35 24.65 4.45
N ILE A 380 4.06 25.15 3.43
CA ILE A 380 4.48 24.37 2.27
C ILE A 380 6.00 24.48 2.12
N GLY A 381 6.67 23.36 1.86
CA GLY A 381 8.11 23.34 1.59
C GLY A 381 8.74 21.95 1.70
N ARG A 382 10.07 21.89 1.72
CA ARG A 382 10.85 20.63 1.81
C ARG A 382 10.96 20.04 3.21
N ASP A 383 10.44 20.70 4.23
CA ASP A 383 10.53 20.21 5.60
C ASP A 383 9.48 19.08 5.81
N PRO A 384 9.88 17.88 6.28
CA PRO A 384 9.00 16.70 6.31
C PRO A 384 7.80 16.81 7.24
N ASP A 385 7.84 17.75 8.19
CA ASP A 385 6.80 17.98 9.20
C ASP A 385 5.69 18.94 8.74
N LEU A 386 5.79 19.50 7.53
CA LEU A 386 4.81 20.47 7.03
C LEU A 386 3.56 19.80 6.45
N GLY A 387 2.46 20.57 6.40
CA GLY A 387 1.18 20.13 5.83
C GLY A 387 1.29 19.73 4.36
N PHE A 388 2.13 20.44 3.59
CA PHE A 388 2.62 19.96 2.29
C PHE A 388 4.14 19.87 2.28
N HIS A 389 4.63 18.65 2.48
CA HIS A 389 6.04 18.29 2.29
C HIS A 389 6.32 17.96 0.82
N ILE A 390 7.15 18.77 0.17
CA ILE A 390 7.68 18.52 -1.18
C ILE A 390 9.02 17.77 -1.04
N PRO A 391 9.09 16.48 -1.40
CA PRO A 391 10.28 15.65 -1.21
C PRO A 391 11.42 16.03 -2.19
N GLY A 392 12.66 15.81 -1.76
CA GLY A 392 13.86 15.90 -2.61
C GLY A 392 14.42 17.31 -2.83
N LYS A 393 15.43 17.43 -3.69
CA LYS A 393 15.95 18.73 -4.19
C LYS A 393 15.03 19.29 -5.29
N ALA A 394 13.73 19.31 -5.06
CA ALA A 394 12.74 19.77 -6.03
C ALA A 394 12.98 21.25 -6.37
N GLY A 395 13.68 21.51 -7.48
CA GLY A 395 13.64 22.76 -8.23
C GLY A 395 13.98 24.05 -7.49
N GLY A 396 14.63 24.01 -6.32
CA GLY A 396 14.90 25.23 -5.54
C GLY A 396 13.87 25.59 -4.47
N VAL A 397 12.92 24.70 -4.17
CA VAL A 397 11.97 24.91 -3.07
C VAL A 397 12.70 24.94 -1.71
N ARG A 398 12.44 25.91 -0.82
CA ARG A 398 13.04 25.94 0.54
C ARG A 398 12.36 24.97 1.54
N ARG A 399 13.00 24.73 2.70
CA ARG A 399 12.43 23.93 3.81
C ARG A 399 11.06 24.44 4.23
N ARG A 400 10.95 25.74 4.50
CA ARG A 400 9.68 26.47 4.66
C ARG A 400 9.65 27.49 3.54
N HIS A 401 8.90 27.20 2.48
CA HIS A 401 8.93 27.99 1.25
C HIS A 401 7.88 29.10 1.29
N CYS A 402 6.62 28.72 1.58
CA CYS A 402 5.53 29.66 1.71
C CYS A 402 4.55 29.22 2.79
N CYS A 403 3.74 30.17 3.22
CA CYS A 403 2.73 30.02 4.25
C CYS A 403 1.39 30.53 3.72
N ILE A 404 0.35 29.72 3.85
CA ILE A 404 -1.03 30.14 3.64
C ILE A 404 -1.68 30.29 5.02
N ARG A 405 -2.27 31.44 5.31
CA ARG A 405 -2.83 31.74 6.63
C ARG A 405 -4.19 32.40 6.53
N LYS A 406 -5.08 32.10 7.47
CA LYS A 406 -6.38 32.75 7.63
C LYS A 406 -6.22 34.08 8.37
N THR A 407 -6.88 35.13 7.88
CA THR A 407 -7.00 36.44 8.53
C THR A 407 -8.47 36.83 8.67
N SER A 408 -8.73 37.94 9.35
CA SER A 408 -10.08 38.53 9.42
C SER A 408 -10.62 39.00 8.06
N GLN A 409 -9.76 39.16 7.04
CA GLN A 409 -10.13 39.65 5.71
C GLN A 409 -10.13 38.57 4.64
N GLY A 410 -9.72 37.33 4.94
CA GLY A 410 -9.63 36.26 3.96
C GLY A 410 -8.48 35.31 4.20
N TRP A 411 -8.08 34.59 3.14
CA TRP A 411 -6.87 33.79 3.15
C TRP A 411 -5.73 34.57 2.50
N ILE A 412 -4.55 34.51 3.08
CA ILE A 412 -3.35 35.13 2.54
C ILE A 412 -2.29 34.07 2.26
N LEU A 413 -1.46 34.33 1.26
CA LEU A 413 -0.23 33.61 0.95
C LEU A 413 0.95 34.53 1.21
N ARG A 414 1.97 34.03 1.89
CA ARG A 414 3.23 34.73 2.12
C ARG A 414 4.39 33.85 1.68
N ASP A 415 5.27 34.39 0.84
CA ASP A 415 6.57 33.79 0.55
C ASP A 415 7.51 33.96 1.75
N MET A 416 8.13 32.87 2.22
CA MET A 416 8.96 32.84 3.42
C MET A 416 10.45 33.02 3.07
N ASP A 417 10.75 34.05 2.29
CA ASP A 417 12.10 34.36 1.78
C ASP A 417 12.71 33.22 0.96
N SER A 418 11.93 32.71 0.01
CA SER A 418 12.37 31.62 -0.85
C SER A 418 13.41 32.09 -1.87
N THR A 419 14.42 31.26 -2.14
CA THR A 419 15.52 31.60 -3.06
C THR A 419 15.03 31.80 -4.50
N TYR A 420 14.09 30.96 -4.94
CA TYR A 420 13.61 30.95 -6.32
C TYR A 420 12.23 31.62 -6.49
N GLY A 421 11.56 31.97 -5.38
CA GLY A 421 10.30 32.69 -5.36
C GLY A 421 9.06 31.80 -5.37
N THR A 422 7.99 32.37 -4.83
CA THR A 422 6.61 31.93 -5.01
C THR A 422 5.94 32.78 -6.09
N PHE A 423 5.21 32.14 -7.00
CA PHE A 423 4.53 32.82 -8.10
C PHE A 423 3.02 32.55 -8.06
N ILE A 424 2.23 33.55 -8.44
CA ILE A 424 0.78 33.46 -8.63
C ILE A 424 0.46 33.52 -10.13
N ASN A 425 -0.46 32.66 -10.56
CA ASN A 425 -1.02 32.60 -11.91
C ASN A 425 0.04 32.51 -13.04
N GLY A 426 1.24 32.01 -12.70
CA GLY A 426 2.28 31.59 -13.63
C GLY A 426 3.25 32.69 -14.09
N SER A 427 3.05 33.94 -13.67
CA SER A 427 3.86 35.09 -14.09
C SER A 427 4.17 36.06 -12.96
N GLN A 428 3.28 36.21 -11.96
CA GLN A 428 3.46 37.17 -10.88
C GLN A 428 4.32 36.59 -9.78
N LYS A 429 5.61 36.98 -9.70
CA LYS A 429 6.47 36.65 -8.55
C LYS A 429 6.06 37.48 -7.33
N LEU A 430 5.82 36.83 -6.20
CA LEU A 430 5.54 37.53 -4.94
C LEU A 430 6.83 38.09 -4.34
N MET A 431 6.71 39.24 -3.68
CA MET A 431 7.79 39.76 -2.84
C MET A 431 7.89 38.93 -1.55
N PRO A 432 9.11 38.52 -1.15
CA PRO A 432 9.34 37.85 0.12
C PRO A 432 8.71 38.60 1.30
N ASN A 433 8.09 37.86 2.21
CA ASN A 433 7.48 38.34 3.45
C ASN A 433 6.32 39.34 3.30
N VAL A 434 5.83 39.56 2.08
CA VAL A 434 4.63 40.37 1.80
C VAL A 434 3.41 39.47 1.67
N ASP A 435 2.30 39.87 2.30
CA ASP A 435 1.03 39.13 2.21
C ASP A 435 0.35 39.36 0.87
N TYR A 436 -0.05 38.27 0.22
CA TYR A 436 -0.90 38.26 -0.96
C TYR A 436 -2.26 37.67 -0.60
N THR A 437 -3.35 38.40 -0.85
CA THR A 437 -4.71 37.88 -0.64
C THR A 437 -5.04 36.83 -1.70
N LEU A 438 -5.32 35.61 -1.27
CA LEU A 438 -5.70 34.50 -2.13
C LEU A 438 -7.16 34.61 -2.57
N HIS A 439 -7.40 34.31 -3.84
CA HIS A 439 -8.71 34.21 -4.44
C HIS A 439 -8.99 32.78 -4.93
N SER A 440 -10.28 32.43 -5.00
CA SER A 440 -10.68 31.14 -5.58
C SER A 440 -10.29 31.09 -7.06
N GLY A 441 -9.62 30.02 -7.49
CA GLY A 441 -9.09 29.88 -8.85
C GLY A 441 -7.61 30.22 -9.01
N ASP A 442 -6.98 30.84 -8.00
CA ASP A 442 -5.54 31.14 -8.06
C ASP A 442 -4.69 29.88 -8.22
N MET A 443 -3.62 30.01 -8.99
CA MET A 443 -2.60 28.99 -9.19
C MET A 443 -1.29 29.44 -8.56
N ILE A 444 -0.85 28.73 -7.52
CA ILE A 444 0.42 28.98 -6.82
C ILE A 444 1.51 28.09 -7.42
N TYR A 445 2.67 28.65 -7.71
CA TYR A 445 3.84 27.92 -8.21
C TYR A 445 5.04 28.18 -7.31
N LEU A 446 5.75 27.13 -6.90
CA LEU A 446 6.91 27.24 -6.01
C LEU A 446 8.20 26.94 -6.77
N ALA A 447 9.10 27.92 -6.83
CA ALA A 447 10.36 27.90 -7.57
C ALA A 447 10.26 27.71 -9.11
N GLY A 448 9.23 27.02 -9.60
CA GLY A 448 8.98 26.77 -11.00
C GLY A 448 7.57 26.20 -11.24
N LYS A 449 7.19 26.04 -12.52
CA LYS A 449 5.85 25.60 -12.93
C LYS A 449 5.54 24.14 -12.56
N GLU A 450 6.56 23.36 -12.24
CA GLU A 450 6.46 21.97 -11.83
C GLU A 450 5.79 21.80 -10.47
N ASN A 451 5.96 22.73 -9.52
CA ASN A 451 5.30 22.67 -8.21
C ASN A 451 4.07 23.57 -8.18
N ALA A 452 2.99 23.12 -8.82
CA ALA A 452 1.77 23.89 -8.98
C ALA A 452 0.68 23.48 -7.97
N PHE A 453 -0.04 24.46 -7.44
CA PHE A 453 -1.15 24.29 -6.51
C PHE A 453 -2.35 25.13 -6.94
N ARG A 454 -3.53 24.53 -6.99
CA ARG A 454 -4.80 25.21 -7.28
C ARG A 454 -5.50 25.58 -5.99
N VAL A 455 -5.98 26.82 -5.93
CA VAL A 455 -6.75 27.37 -4.81
C VAL A 455 -8.24 27.31 -5.11
N SER A 456 -9.04 26.90 -4.12
CA SER A 456 -10.50 27.00 -4.17
C SER A 456 -11.02 27.46 -2.82
N ILE A 457 -11.63 28.65 -2.77
CA ILE A 457 -12.22 29.23 -1.55
C ILE A 457 -13.74 29.11 -1.67
N LYS A 458 -14.38 28.60 -0.61
CA LYS A 458 -15.83 28.45 -0.48
C LYS A 458 -16.40 29.41 0.53
#